data_AF-A0A2T9ULR4-F1
#
_entry.id   AF-A0A2T9ULR4-F1
#
_cell.length_a   1.000
_cell.length_b   1.000
_cell.length_c   1.000
_cell.angle_alpha   90.00
_cell.angle_beta   90.00
_cell.angle_gamma   90.00
#
_symmetry.space_group_name_H-M   'P 1'
#
loop_
_entity.id
_entity.type
_entity.pdbx_description
1 polymer ?
#
loop_
_entity_poly.entity_id
_entity_poly.type
_entity_poly.pdbx_seq_one_letter_code
_entity_poly.pdbx_strand_id
1 'polypeptide(L)'
;VNNETRLKLVEKAEERLESALKDLRIMTDDPEFNPGSPDQVSEFLYEVLGAKRPPRAKSKSKTDKKSRAFVASQHPIFALFSDRVNNYSLEKKALSTYVSFRQWNSRLLYSLDPFGTDTGRFASRASAAWIGTQIQNQPVYAKEMYEPDGGYIAFEMDFSKAEAICTAYLSRCSALIKALCFPD
;
A
#
# COMPACT_ATOMS: atom_id res chain seq x y z
N VAL A 1 18.36 11.13 0.67
CA VAL A 1 17.78 10.14 1.61
C VAL A 1 18.65 10.15 2.84
N ASN A 2 18.08 10.53 3.98
CA ASN A 2 18.76 10.47 5.26
C ASN A 2 18.79 9.00 5.71
N ASN A 3 19.97 8.37 5.65
CA ASN A 3 20.11 6.94 5.95
C ASN A 3 19.97 6.63 7.44
N GLU A 4 20.29 7.57 8.33
CA GLU A 4 20.08 7.39 9.77
C GLU A 4 18.59 7.28 10.08
N THR A 5 17.78 8.21 9.55
CA THR A 5 16.32 8.16 9.67
C THR A 5 15.75 6.91 8.99
N ARG A 6 16.24 6.58 7.80
CA ARG A 6 15.79 5.38 7.08
C ARG A 6 16.03 4.10 7.86
N LEU A 7 17.22 3.91 8.45
CA LEU A 7 17.54 2.70 9.21
C LEU A 7 16.63 2.56 10.44
N LYS A 8 16.31 3.65 11.13
CA LYS A 8 15.31 3.65 12.22
C LYS A 8 13.91 3.27 11.74
N LEU A 9 13.54 3.68 10.53
CA LEU A 9 12.25 3.27 9.92
C LEU A 9 12.26 1.79 9.51
N VAL A 10 13.40 1.27 9.03
CA VAL A 10 13.56 -0.17 8.72
C VAL A 10 13.36 -0.99 9.98
N GLU A 11 14.09 -0.67 11.05
CA GLU A 11 14.03 -1.38 12.34
C GLU A 11 12.59 -1.42 12.88
N LYS A 12 11.92 -0.27 12.94
CA LYS A 12 10.50 -0.20 13.36
C LYS A 12 9.56 -1.01 12.46
N ALA A 13 9.80 -1.03 11.15
CA ALA A 13 8.96 -1.80 10.23
C ALA A 13 9.21 -3.30 10.34
N GLU A 14 10.46 -3.72 10.60
CA GLU A 14 10.83 -5.12 10.88
C GLU A 14 10.18 -5.60 12.17
N GLU A 15 10.25 -4.83 13.26
CA GLU A 15 9.58 -5.16 14.52
C GLU A 15 8.07 -5.38 14.36
N ARG A 16 7.39 -4.47 13.62
CA ARG A 16 5.95 -4.57 13.35
C ARG A 16 5.62 -5.79 12.49
N LEU A 17 6.45 -6.07 11.49
CA LEU A 17 6.28 -7.21 10.61
C LEU A 17 6.44 -8.53 11.37
N GLU A 18 7.49 -8.64 12.20
CA GLU A 18 7.74 -9.81 13.03
C GLU A 18 6.63 -10.01 14.06
N SER A 19 6.14 -8.95 14.70
CA SER A 19 4.99 -9.03 15.59
C SER A 19 3.74 -9.54 14.86
N ALA A 20 3.45 -9.01 13.67
CA ALA A 20 2.30 -9.43 12.88
C ALA A 20 2.42 -10.89 12.39
N LEU A 21 3.64 -11.33 12.05
CA LEU A 21 3.93 -12.72 11.68
C LEU A 21 3.75 -13.66 12.87
N LYS A 22 4.29 -13.29 14.03
CA LYS A 22 4.16 -14.07 15.27
C LYS A 22 2.70 -14.25 15.66
N ASP A 23 1.91 -13.19 15.61
CA ASP A 23 0.47 -13.25 15.91
C ASP A 23 -0.25 -14.25 14.99
N LEU A 24 0.05 -14.24 13.69
CA LEU A 24 -0.55 -15.16 12.74
C LEU A 24 -0.13 -16.61 13.00
N ARG A 25 1.15 -16.86 13.29
CA ARG A 25 1.65 -18.21 13.62
C ARG A 25 1.03 -18.78 14.89
N ILE A 26 0.77 -17.93 15.89
CA ILE A 26 0.04 -18.32 17.10
C ILE A 26 -1.42 -18.65 16.76
N MET A 27 -2.07 -17.85 15.91
CA MET A 27 -3.46 -18.10 15.51
C MET A 27 -3.65 -19.37 14.69
N THR A 28 -2.66 -19.73 13.87
CA THR A 28 -2.71 -20.92 13.02
C THR A 28 -2.16 -22.18 13.70
N ASP A 29 -1.56 -22.04 14.88
CA ASP A 29 -0.78 -23.10 15.55
C ASP A 29 0.25 -23.76 14.61
N ASP A 30 0.85 -22.95 13.74
CA ASP A 30 1.81 -23.41 12.74
C ASP A 30 3.02 -22.46 12.71
N PRO A 31 4.19 -22.90 13.19
CA PRO A 31 5.40 -22.09 13.21
C PRO A 31 5.94 -21.79 11.80
N GLU A 32 5.59 -22.58 10.79
CA GLU A 32 6.03 -22.39 9.40
C GLU A 32 5.02 -21.60 8.56
N PHE A 33 3.89 -21.19 9.14
CA PHE A 33 2.88 -20.42 8.44
C PHE A 33 3.48 -19.14 7.83
N ASN A 34 3.24 -18.98 6.53
CA ASN A 34 3.68 -17.87 5.69
C ASN A 34 2.44 -17.13 5.16
N PRO A 35 2.05 -16.00 5.78
CA PRO A 35 0.90 -15.22 5.33
C PRO A 35 1.13 -14.54 3.96
N GLY A 36 2.37 -14.54 3.47
CA GLY A 36 2.70 -14.09 2.12
C GLY A 36 2.38 -15.11 1.02
N SER A 37 2.08 -16.36 1.38
CA SER A 37 1.63 -17.41 0.47
C SER A 37 0.10 -17.39 0.35
N PRO A 38 -0.46 -17.00 -0.79
CA PRO A 38 -1.91 -17.00 -0.97
C PRO A 38 -2.55 -18.37 -0.79
N ASP A 39 -1.80 -19.45 -1.05
CA ASP A 39 -2.26 -20.83 -0.96
C ASP A 39 -2.37 -21.30 0.50
N GLN A 40 -1.38 -21.00 1.36
CA GLN A 40 -1.47 -21.32 2.79
C GLN A 40 -2.61 -20.55 3.48
N VAL A 41 -2.79 -19.26 3.13
CA VAL A 41 -3.93 -18.46 3.63
C VAL A 41 -5.27 -19.05 3.16
N SER A 42 -5.32 -19.57 1.92
CA SER A 42 -6.50 -20.22 1.35
C SER A 42 -6.83 -21.51 2.09
N GLU A 43 -5.82 -22.36 2.29
CA GLU A 43 -5.95 -23.62 3.02
C GLU A 43 -6.47 -23.39 4.43
N PHE A 44 -5.86 -22.46 5.18
CA PHE A 44 -6.30 -22.15 6.53
C PHE A 44 -7.74 -21.60 6.59
N LEU A 45 -8.10 -20.67 5.70
CA LEU A 45 -9.44 -20.09 5.69
C LEU A 45 -10.54 -21.08 5.29
N TYR A 46 -10.29 -21.90 4.26
CA TYR A 46 -11.34 -22.67 3.62
C TYR A 46 -11.36 -24.14 4.02
N GLU A 47 -10.20 -24.75 4.26
CA GLU A 47 -10.11 -26.16 4.60
C GLU A 47 -10.07 -26.36 6.12
N VAL A 48 -9.28 -25.56 6.84
CA VAL A 48 -9.16 -25.67 8.32
C VAL A 48 -10.35 -24.99 9.01
N LEU A 49 -10.58 -23.72 8.71
CA LEU A 49 -11.64 -22.92 9.34
C LEU A 49 -13.03 -23.13 8.71
N GLY A 50 -13.11 -23.74 7.52
CA GLY A 50 -14.38 -24.06 6.87
C GLY A 50 -15.17 -22.85 6.37
N ALA A 51 -14.53 -21.70 6.10
CA ALA A 51 -15.23 -20.53 5.58
C ALA A 51 -15.84 -20.79 4.20
N LYS A 52 -16.98 -20.16 3.90
CA LYS A 52 -17.58 -20.25 2.57
C LYS A 52 -16.74 -19.44 1.59
N ARG A 53 -16.34 -20.08 0.50
CA ARG A 53 -15.60 -19.42 -0.58
C ARG A 53 -16.47 -18.34 -1.24
N PRO A 54 -15.90 -17.16 -1.56
CA PRO A 54 -16.66 -16.13 -2.26
C PRO A 54 -17.10 -16.63 -3.65
N PRO A 55 -18.34 -16.31 -4.07
CA PRO A 55 -18.93 -16.81 -5.31
C PRO A 55 -18.25 -16.21 -6.55
N ARG A 56 -17.74 -14.97 -6.45
CA ARG A 56 -17.03 -14.27 -7.51
C ARG A 56 -15.69 -13.78 -6.99
N ALA A 57 -14.63 -14.50 -7.31
CA ALA A 57 -13.26 -14.11 -7.01
C ALA A 57 -12.40 -14.25 -8.26
N LYS A 58 -11.52 -13.27 -8.49
CA LYS A 58 -10.61 -13.27 -9.64
C LYS A 58 -9.43 -14.24 -9.45
N SER A 59 -8.98 -14.40 -8.20
CA SER A 59 -7.87 -15.30 -7.85
C SER A 59 -8.39 -16.72 -7.57
N LYS A 60 -7.63 -17.74 -8.01
CA LYS A 60 -7.87 -19.16 -7.66
C LYS A 60 -7.83 -19.38 -6.15
N SER A 61 -6.90 -18.74 -5.44
CA SER A 61 -6.77 -18.82 -3.98
C SER A 61 -7.91 -18.11 -3.25
N LYS A 62 -8.62 -17.18 -3.91
CA LYS A 62 -9.71 -16.39 -3.31
C LYS A 62 -9.29 -15.71 -1.99
N THR A 63 -8.06 -15.24 -1.88
CA THR A 63 -7.55 -14.60 -0.65
C THR A 63 -7.29 -13.11 -0.78
N ASP A 64 -7.75 -12.45 -1.87
CA ASP A 64 -7.59 -11.01 -2.04
C ASP A 64 -8.41 -10.21 -1.01
N LYS A 65 -8.13 -8.90 -0.89
CA LYS A 65 -8.79 -8.03 0.11
C LYS A 65 -10.32 -8.05 0.02
N LYS A 66 -10.91 -8.16 -1.18
CA LYS A 66 -12.37 -8.22 -1.34
C LYS A 66 -12.91 -9.59 -0.93
N SER A 67 -12.21 -10.66 -1.30
CA SER A 67 -12.56 -12.02 -0.86
C SER A 67 -12.49 -12.16 0.66
N ARG A 68 -11.45 -11.62 1.30
CA ARG A 68 -11.32 -11.59 2.76
C ARG A 68 -12.43 -10.78 3.43
N ALA A 69 -12.87 -9.66 2.84
CA ALA A 69 -14.01 -8.90 3.36
C ALA A 69 -15.32 -9.71 3.32
N PHE A 70 -15.53 -10.52 2.28
CA PHE A 70 -16.67 -11.45 2.22
C PHE A 70 -16.55 -12.59 3.25
N VAL A 71 -15.35 -13.10 3.48
CA VAL A 71 -15.11 -14.14 4.50
C VAL A 71 -15.30 -13.58 5.91
N ALA A 72 -14.82 -12.36 6.15
CA ALA A 72 -15.00 -11.63 7.41
C ALA A 72 -16.47 -11.42 7.78
N SER A 73 -17.36 -11.23 6.80
CA SER A 73 -18.80 -11.05 7.08
C SER A 73 -19.52 -12.32 7.53
N GLN A 74 -18.87 -13.49 7.46
CA GLN A 74 -19.49 -14.76 7.83
C GLN A 74 -19.35 -15.07 9.31
N HIS A 75 -18.22 -14.72 9.93
CA HIS A 75 -17.96 -15.02 11.34
C HIS A 75 -16.88 -14.11 11.96
N PRO A 76 -17.00 -13.70 13.24
CA PRO A 76 -16.01 -12.84 13.91
C PRO A 76 -14.58 -13.39 13.91
N ILE A 77 -14.40 -14.72 14.03
CA ILE A 77 -13.06 -15.34 13.96
C ILE A 77 -12.44 -15.15 12.58
N PHE A 78 -13.23 -15.24 11.51
CA PHE A 78 -12.75 -15.04 10.15
C PHE A 78 -12.41 -13.58 9.89
N ALA A 79 -13.17 -12.66 10.48
CA ALA A 79 -12.87 -11.24 10.47
C ALA A 79 -11.53 -10.97 11.16
N LEU A 80 -11.35 -11.48 12.38
CA LEU A 80 -10.10 -11.35 13.13
C LEU A 80 -8.90 -11.85 12.32
N PHE A 81 -8.95 -13.07 11.79
CA PHE A 81 -7.85 -13.62 11.00
C PHE A 81 -7.60 -12.82 9.71
N SER A 82 -8.66 -12.46 8.98
CA SER A 82 -8.57 -11.67 7.76
C SER A 82 -7.90 -10.31 8.00
N ASP A 83 -8.22 -9.67 9.12
CA ASP A 83 -7.63 -8.40 9.52
C ASP A 83 -6.15 -8.54 9.89
N ARG A 84 -5.75 -9.62 10.56
CA ARG A 84 -4.33 -9.90 10.84
C ARG A 84 -3.53 -10.15 9.55
N VAL A 85 -4.09 -10.89 8.59
CA VAL A 85 -3.45 -11.09 7.27
C VAL A 85 -3.36 -9.77 6.49
N ASN A 86 -4.41 -8.94 6.55
CA ASN A 86 -4.38 -7.60 5.95
C ASN A 86 -3.27 -6.75 6.58
N ASN A 87 -3.14 -6.75 7.90
CA ASN A 87 -2.13 -6.00 8.63
C ASN A 87 -0.71 -6.45 8.26
N TYR A 88 -0.45 -7.75 8.27
CA TYR A 88 0.84 -8.30 7.82
C TYR A 88 1.18 -7.87 6.38
N SER A 89 0.20 -7.88 5.48
CA SER A 89 0.41 -7.45 4.09
C SER A 89 0.80 -5.97 3.99
N LEU A 90 0.23 -5.12 4.86
CA LEU A 90 0.55 -3.69 4.93
C LEU A 90 1.96 -3.47 5.47
N GLU A 91 2.32 -4.11 6.58
CA GLU A 91 3.67 -3.99 7.17
C GLU A 91 4.75 -4.56 6.23
N LYS A 92 4.48 -5.69 5.57
CA LYS A 92 5.40 -6.26 4.57
C LYS A 92 5.63 -5.29 3.41
N LYS A 93 4.56 -4.62 2.95
CA LYS A 93 4.67 -3.59 1.90
C LYS A 93 5.43 -2.36 2.41
N ALA A 94 5.20 -1.94 3.65
CA ALA A 94 5.91 -0.85 4.29
C ALA A 94 7.42 -1.05 4.25
N LEU A 95 7.87 -2.21 4.73
CA LEU A 95 9.28 -2.59 4.73
C LEU A 95 9.83 -2.72 3.31
N SER A 96 9.26 -3.63 2.50
CA SER A 96 9.83 -4.02 1.21
C SER A 96 9.79 -2.92 0.14
N THR A 97 8.69 -2.17 0.06
CA THR A 97 8.43 -1.26 -1.05
C THR A 97 8.88 0.16 -0.74
N TYR A 98 8.65 0.62 0.49
CA TYR A 98 8.84 2.02 0.83
C TYR A 98 10.18 2.32 1.49
N VAL A 99 10.72 1.42 2.32
CA VAL A 99 11.95 1.73 3.08
C VAL A 99 13.19 0.97 2.57
N SER A 100 13.00 -0.25 2.04
CA SER A 100 14.09 -1.15 1.62
C SER A 100 14.39 -1.15 0.12
N PHE A 101 14.33 0.01 -0.54
CA PHE A 101 14.68 0.15 -1.95
C PHE A 101 16.18 0.41 -2.17
N ARG A 102 16.68 0.08 -3.37
CA ARG A 102 18.08 0.34 -3.76
C ARG A 102 18.31 1.83 -3.97
N GLN A 103 19.41 2.34 -3.44
CA GLN A 103 19.81 3.75 -3.56
C GLN A 103 21.12 3.87 -4.34
N TRP A 104 21.37 5.05 -4.90
CA TRP A 104 22.67 5.42 -5.46
C TRP A 104 23.20 6.64 -4.71
N ASN A 105 24.32 6.50 -3.99
CA ASN A 105 24.91 7.59 -3.19
C ASN A 105 23.90 8.33 -2.29
N SER A 106 23.08 7.58 -1.54
CA SER A 106 22.02 8.12 -0.68
C SER A 106 20.94 8.94 -1.42
N ARG A 107 20.83 8.77 -2.75
CA ARG A 107 19.79 9.39 -3.58
C ARG A 107 18.71 8.37 -3.92
N LEU A 108 17.47 8.86 -3.89
CA LEU A 108 16.35 8.17 -4.51
C LEU A 108 16.33 8.55 -5.99
N LEU A 109 16.57 7.58 -6.85
CA LEU A 109 16.40 7.75 -8.29
C LEU A 109 15.03 7.21 -8.71
N TYR A 110 14.42 7.79 -9.73
CA TYR A 110 13.17 7.32 -10.32
C TYR A 110 13.13 7.71 -11.79
N SER A 111 12.21 7.11 -12.54
CA SER A 111 11.89 7.53 -13.90
C SER A 111 10.40 7.84 -14.01
N LEU A 112 10.08 8.81 -14.87
CA LEU A 112 8.71 9.16 -15.25
C LEU A 112 8.47 8.74 -16.69
N ASP A 113 7.34 8.09 -16.91
CA ASP A 113 6.95 7.53 -18.21
C ASP A 113 5.68 8.25 -18.70
N PRO A 114 5.80 9.17 -19.69
CA PRO A 114 4.64 9.87 -20.26
C PRO A 114 3.66 8.94 -20.97
N PHE A 115 4.14 7.81 -21.48
CA PHE A 115 3.33 6.88 -22.29
C PHE A 115 2.91 5.64 -21.49
N GLY A 116 3.14 5.64 -20.17
CA GLY A 116 2.86 4.50 -19.31
C GLY A 116 1.38 4.30 -18.96
N THR A 117 0.48 5.25 -19.25
CA THR A 117 -0.95 5.12 -18.95
C THR A 117 -1.84 5.59 -20.10
N ASP A 118 -3.02 4.97 -20.23
CA ASP A 118 -4.01 5.31 -21.27
C ASP A 118 -4.70 6.67 -21.03
N THR A 119 -4.60 7.21 -19.81
CA THR A 119 -5.29 8.46 -19.39
C THR A 119 -4.42 9.71 -19.57
N GLY A 120 -3.19 9.56 -20.08
CA GLY A 120 -2.23 10.66 -20.20
C GLY A 120 -1.53 11.04 -18.89
N ARG A 121 -1.72 10.28 -17.80
CA ARG A 121 -0.96 10.45 -16.55
C ARG A 121 0.45 9.89 -16.72
N PHE A 122 1.44 10.54 -16.12
CA PHE A 122 2.76 9.95 -15.96
C PHE A 122 2.69 8.70 -15.08
N ALA A 123 3.24 7.59 -15.55
CA ALA A 123 3.60 6.48 -14.66
C ALA A 123 4.99 6.73 -14.05
N SER A 124 5.24 6.20 -12.86
CA SER A 124 6.56 6.27 -12.22
C SER A 124 7.07 4.88 -11.89
N ARG A 125 8.37 4.66 -12.09
CA ARG A 125 9.07 3.41 -11.77
C ARG A 125 10.50 3.69 -11.30
N ALA A 126 11.21 2.63 -10.91
CA ALA A 126 12.64 2.72 -10.65
C ALA A 126 13.39 3.32 -11.85
N SER A 127 14.58 3.86 -11.61
CA SER A 127 15.40 4.44 -12.67
C SER A 127 15.80 3.38 -13.71
N ALA A 128 16.26 3.82 -14.88
CA ALA A 128 16.75 2.92 -15.93
C ALA A 128 17.96 2.07 -15.49
N ALA A 129 18.63 2.46 -14.39
CA ALA A 129 19.71 1.69 -13.78
C ALA A 129 19.23 0.60 -12.80
N TRP A 130 17.92 0.33 -12.72
CA TRP A 130 17.32 -0.61 -11.75
C TRP A 130 17.57 -0.22 -10.29
N ILE A 131 17.66 1.09 -10.04
CA ILE A 131 17.87 1.70 -8.73
C ILE A 131 16.67 2.59 -8.39
N GLY A 132 16.27 2.60 -7.13
CA GLY A 132 15.18 3.40 -6.61
C GLY A 132 13.84 2.70 -6.63
N THR A 133 12.76 3.48 -6.67
CA THR A 133 11.39 2.98 -6.56
C THR A 133 10.41 3.95 -7.24
N GLN A 134 9.13 3.58 -7.27
CA GLN A 134 8.06 4.46 -7.73
C GLN A 134 7.81 5.58 -6.71
N ILE A 135 7.99 6.84 -7.11
CA ILE A 135 7.90 7.99 -6.19
C ILE A 135 6.47 8.48 -5.94
N GLN A 136 5.56 8.23 -6.89
CA GLN A 136 4.18 8.73 -6.83
C GLN A 136 3.31 8.08 -5.74
N ASN A 137 3.71 6.93 -5.19
CA ASN A 137 2.88 6.15 -4.25
C ASN A 137 3.45 6.11 -2.82
N GLN A 138 4.38 7.01 -2.50
CA GLN A 138 5.09 7.02 -1.22
C GLN A 138 4.18 7.53 -0.09
N PRO A 139 4.02 6.76 1.00
CA PRO A 139 3.20 7.17 2.13
C PRO A 139 3.93 8.21 2.99
N VAL A 140 3.16 8.99 3.75
CA VAL A 140 3.67 10.10 4.59
C VAL A 140 4.80 9.64 5.53
N TYR A 141 4.63 8.51 6.22
CA TYR A 141 5.65 7.98 7.14
C TYR A 141 6.97 7.63 6.45
N ALA A 142 6.95 7.26 5.16
CA ALA A 142 8.17 6.97 4.42
C ALA A 142 8.84 8.27 3.96
N LYS A 143 8.08 9.35 3.75
CA LYS A 143 8.64 10.65 3.34
C LYS A 143 9.57 11.27 4.39
N GLU A 144 9.51 10.84 5.65
CA GLU A 144 10.40 11.30 6.74
C GLU A 144 11.90 11.06 6.44
N MET A 145 12.25 10.10 5.58
CA MET A 145 13.64 9.86 5.19
C MET A 145 14.13 10.76 4.05
N TYR A 146 13.26 11.56 3.44
CA TYR A 146 13.63 12.48 2.36
C TYR A 146 14.01 13.83 2.93
N GLU A 147 15.24 14.24 2.62
CA GLU A 147 15.82 15.49 3.09
C GLU A 147 16.25 16.31 1.86
N PRO A 148 15.90 17.61 1.78
CA PRO A 148 16.40 18.48 0.73
C PRO A 148 17.92 18.63 0.85
N ASP A 149 18.58 18.97 -0.26
CA ASP A 149 20.01 19.24 -0.22
C ASP A 149 20.31 20.50 0.60
N GLY A 150 21.54 20.62 1.12
CA GLY A 150 21.95 21.76 1.94
C GLY A 150 21.70 23.09 1.22
N GLY A 151 21.02 24.02 1.90
CA GLY A 151 20.60 25.31 1.33
C GLY A 151 19.25 25.30 0.62
N TYR A 152 18.55 24.16 0.58
CA TYR A 152 17.22 24.03 -0.02
C TYR A 152 16.16 23.68 1.04
N ILE A 153 14.92 24.02 0.72
CA ILE A 153 13.73 23.59 1.46
C ILE A 153 12.88 22.69 0.57
N ALA A 154 12.31 21.65 1.16
CA ALA A 154 11.31 20.84 0.48
C ALA A 154 9.92 21.45 0.69
N PHE A 155 9.11 21.50 -0.36
CA PHE A 155 7.70 21.90 -0.28
C PHE A 155 6.87 21.00 -1.20
N GLU A 156 5.61 20.76 -0.83
CA GLU A 156 4.66 19.97 -1.60
C GLU A 156 3.47 20.86 -1.94
N MET A 157 3.10 20.90 -3.22
CA MET A 157 1.89 21.57 -3.71
C MET A 157 0.98 20.53 -4.32
N ASP A 158 -0.27 20.52 -3.88
CA ASP A 158 -1.30 19.63 -4.41
C ASP A 158 -2.55 20.42 -4.78
N PHE A 159 -3.22 19.98 -5.85
CA PHE A 159 -4.47 20.61 -6.26
C PHE A 159 -5.61 20.10 -5.39
N SER A 160 -6.25 21.02 -4.65
CA SER A 160 -7.44 20.69 -3.87
C SER A 160 -8.58 20.18 -4.79
N LYS A 161 -8.96 18.91 -4.63
CA LYS A 161 -10.13 18.28 -5.25
C LYS A 161 -10.19 18.40 -6.79
N ALA A 162 -9.04 18.36 -7.47
CA ALA A 162 -8.94 18.60 -8.92
C ALA A 162 -9.94 17.77 -9.76
N GLU A 163 -10.03 16.47 -9.51
CA GLU A 163 -10.93 15.57 -10.26
C GLU A 163 -12.41 15.93 -10.08
N ALA A 164 -12.81 16.33 -8.87
CA ALA A 164 -14.17 16.74 -8.57
C ALA A 164 -14.52 18.07 -9.23
N ILE A 165 -13.58 19.02 -9.24
CA ILE A 165 -13.73 20.31 -9.94
C ILE A 165 -13.89 20.07 -11.45
N CYS A 166 -13.00 19.28 -12.06
CA CYS A 166 -13.13 18.92 -13.48
C CYS A 166 -14.49 18.28 -13.79
N THR A 167 -14.94 17.35 -12.94
CA THR A 167 -16.26 16.71 -13.09
C THR A 167 -17.41 17.71 -12.98
N ALA A 168 -17.32 18.70 -12.06
CA ALA A 168 -18.31 19.76 -11.89
C ALA A 168 -18.51 20.55 -13.19
N TYR A 169 -17.39 20.97 -13.79
CA TYR A 169 -17.40 21.75 -15.03
C TYR A 169 -17.84 20.91 -16.24
N LEU A 170 -17.33 19.68 -16.37
CA LEU A 170 -17.70 18.78 -17.47
C LEU A 170 -19.19 18.40 -17.45
N SER A 171 -19.75 18.16 -16.25
CA SER A 171 -21.19 17.88 -16.06
C SER A 171 -22.08 19.13 -16.10
N ARG A 172 -21.48 20.34 -16.09
CA ARG A 172 -22.18 21.63 -15.98
C ARG A 172 -23.12 21.73 -14.77
N CYS A 173 -22.79 21.03 -13.68
CA CYS A 173 -23.60 21.05 -12.47
C CYS A 173 -23.31 22.30 -11.64
N SER A 174 -24.17 23.32 -11.73
CA SER A 174 -24.01 24.61 -11.04
C SER A 174 -23.90 24.46 -9.51
N ALA A 175 -24.69 23.56 -8.92
CA ALA A 175 -24.64 23.27 -7.48
C ALA A 175 -23.26 22.73 -7.06
N LEU A 176 -22.66 21.85 -7.87
CA LEU A 176 -21.37 21.23 -7.57
C LEU A 176 -20.21 22.19 -7.81
N ILE A 177 -20.30 23.05 -8.84
CA ILE A 177 -19.33 24.13 -9.07
C ILE A 177 -19.34 25.10 -7.89
N LYS A 178 -20.54 25.55 -7.44
CA LYS A 178 -20.66 26.44 -6.28
C LYS A 178 -20.03 25.82 -5.04
N ALA A 179 -20.40 24.57 -4.72
CA ALA A 179 -19.91 23.89 -3.52
C ALA A 179 -18.38 23.67 -3.50
N LEU A 180 -17.74 23.47 -4.67
CA LEU A 180 -16.30 23.19 -4.73
C LEU A 180 -15.43 24.43 -4.92
N CYS A 181 -15.87 25.40 -5.72
CA CYS A 181 -15.06 26.56 -6.09
C CYS A 181 -15.37 27.79 -5.22
N PHE A 182 -16.58 27.85 -4.66
CA PHE A 182 -17.05 28.97 -3.84
C PHE A 182 -17.71 28.44 -2.56
N PRO A 183 -16.99 27.67 -1.72
CA PRO A 183 -17.51 27.28 -0.42
C PRO A 183 -17.70 28.54 0.42
N ASP A 184 -18.92 28.73 0.94
CA ASP A 184 -19.25 29.76 1.94
C ASP A 184 -18.50 29.49 3.27
#